data_AF-A0A2Z3JEI1-F1
#
_entry.id   AF-A0A2Z3JEI1-F1
#
_cell.length_a   1.000
_cell.length_b   1.000
_cell.length_c   1.000
_cell.angle_alpha   90.00
_cell.angle_beta   90.00
_cell.angle_gamma   90.00
#
_symmetry.space_group_name_H-M   'P 1'
#
loop_
_entity.id
_entity.type
_entity.pdbx_description
1 polymer ?
#
loop_
_entity_poly.entity_id
_entity_poly.type
_entity_poly.pdbx_seq_one_letter_code
_entity_poly.pdbx_strand_id
1 'polypeptide(L)' 'MWCSRGGLILFTQRQDLYGDAFQAALDTVTAQGLWSPLYHSGPQPYLPHYAAFDRAQDIHYDLYRTAD' A
#
# COMPACT_ATOMS: atom_id res chain seq x y z
N MET A 1 4.89 14.89 -6.09
CA MET A 1 5.82 13.78 -6.34
C MET A 1 5.35 13.10 -7.62
N TRP A 2 6.04 13.29 -8.75
CA TRP A 2 5.71 12.64 -10.01
C TRP A 2 6.51 11.34 -10.08
N CYS A 3 5.84 10.19 -10.16
CA CYS A 3 6.52 8.93 -10.39
C CYS A 3 6.93 8.86 -11.87
N SER A 4 8.15 8.43 -12.15
CA SER A 4 8.63 8.21 -13.52
C SER A 4 7.82 7.09 -14.18
N ARG A 5 7.58 7.19 -15.49
CA ARG A 5 6.94 6.15 -16.30
C ARG A 5 7.57 4.78 -16.09
N GLY A 6 6.76 3.74 -15.93
CA GLY A 6 7.21 2.38 -15.62
C GLY A 6 7.87 2.22 -14.24
N GLY A 7 7.85 3.25 -13.39
CA GLY A 7 8.40 3.24 -12.03
C GLY A 7 7.54 2.43 -11.05
N LEU A 8 8.12 2.12 -9.89
CA LEU A 8 7.47 1.40 -8.80
C LEU A 8 7.04 2.35 -7.69
N ILE A 9 5.83 2.13 -7.16
CA ILE A 9 5.30 2.82 -5.98
C ILE A 9 5.10 1.78 -4.88
N LEU A 10 5.63 2.05 -3.69
CA LEU A 10 5.46 1.23 -2.50
C LEU A 10 4.70 2.04 -1.45
N PHE A 11 3.58 1.50 -0.96
CA PHE A 11 2.94 1.96 0.26
C PHE A 11 3.25 1.02 1.41
N THR A 12 3.52 1.62 2.57
CA THR A 12 3.62 0.94 3.86
C THR A 12 2.51 1.48 4.74
N GLN A 13 1.39 0.78 4.83
CA GLN A 13 0.18 1.33 5.45
C GLN A 13 -0.28 0.47 6.61
N ARG A 14 -0.57 1.10 7.75
CA ARG A 14 -1.12 0.39 8.93
C ARG A 14 -2.55 -0.07 8.65
N GLN A 15 -2.90 -1.23 9.17
CA GLN A 15 -4.19 -1.87 8.99
C GLN A 15 -5.33 -1.01 9.55
N ASP A 16 -5.16 -0.38 10.71
CA ASP A 16 -6.14 0.53 11.30
C ASP A 16 -6.36 1.82 10.48
N LEU A 17 -5.44 2.15 9.58
CA LEU A 17 -5.55 3.25 8.62
C LEU A 17 -5.81 2.78 7.18
N TYR A 18 -5.95 1.47 6.97
CA TYR A 18 -6.24 0.85 5.67
C TYR A 18 -7.75 0.86 5.36
N GLY A 19 -8.40 2.00 5.63
CA GLY A 19 -9.84 2.16 5.51
C GLY A 19 -10.34 2.46 4.10
N ASP A 20 -11.65 2.57 3.98
CA ASP A 20 -12.37 2.74 2.71
C ASP A 20 -11.84 3.91 1.86
N ALA A 21 -11.50 5.04 2.48
CA ALA A 21 -11.00 6.22 1.76
C ALA A 21 -9.63 5.96 1.10
N PHE A 22 -8.75 5.21 1.76
CA PHE A 22 -7.44 4.85 1.21
C PHE A 22 -7.61 3.85 0.06
N GLN A 23 -8.43 2.81 0.26
CA GLN A 23 -8.72 1.80 -0.76
C GLN A 23 -9.40 2.43 -1.99
N ALA A 24 -10.40 3.30 -1.79
CA ALA A 24 -11.08 4.00 -2.88
C ALA A 24 -10.11 4.87 -3.71
N ALA A 25 -9.12 5.49 -3.06
CA ALA A 25 -8.10 6.26 -3.77
C ALA A 25 -7.24 5.36 -4.67
N LEU A 26 -6.78 4.22 -4.15
CA LEU A 26 -6.02 3.22 -4.91
C LEU A 26 -6.84 2.62 -6.07
N ASP A 27 -8.09 2.25 -5.80
CA ASP A 27 -9.01 1.74 -6.81
C ASP A 27 -9.23 2.76 -7.94
N THR A 28 -9.35 4.04 -7.59
CA THR A 28 -9.55 5.11 -8.58
C THR A 28 -8.35 5.23 -9.52
N VAL A 29 -7.12 5.29 -9.00
CA VAL A 29 -5.91 5.39 -9.84
C VAL A 29 -5.65 4.12 -10.65
N THR A 30 -5.99 2.95 -10.10
CA THR A 30 -5.90 1.68 -10.84
C THR A 30 -6.97 1.58 -11.94
N ALA A 31 -8.21 1.98 -11.68
CA ALA A 31 -9.28 2.01 -12.67
C ALA A 31 -9.01 3.00 -13.82
N GLN A 32 -8.28 4.07 -13.55
CA GLN A 32 -7.80 5.02 -14.57
C GLN A 32 -6.61 4.48 -15.40
N GLY A 33 -6.10 3.29 -15.08
CA GLY A 33 -4.95 2.69 -15.75
C GLY A 33 -3.63 3.42 -15.46
N LEU A 34 -3.60 4.31 -14.46
CA LEU A 34 -2.39 5.04 -14.09
C LEU A 34 -1.40 4.10 -13.40
N TRP A 35 -1.90 3.22 -12.53
CA TRP A 35 -1.11 2.26 -11.76
C TRP A 35 -1.66 0.84 -11.86
N SER A 36 -0.78 -0.14 -12.04
CA SER A 36 -1.10 -1.56 -12.02
C SER A 36 -0.63 -2.20 -10.72
N PRO A 37 -1.51 -2.91 -9.97
CA PRO A 37 -1.10 -3.61 -8.76
C PRO A 37 -0.14 -4.75 -9.10
N LEU A 38 0.93 -4.87 -8.33
CA LEU A 38 1.93 -5.94 -8.47
C LEU A 38 1.94 -6.89 -7.27
N TYR A 39 1.75 -6.37 -6.07
CA TYR A 39 1.83 -7.15 -4.84
C TYR A 39 1.05 -6.48 -3.70
N HIS A 40 0.41 -7.32 -2.88
CA HIS A 40 -0.16 -6.96 -1.59
C HIS A 40 0.32 -7.99 -0.56
N SER A 41 0.91 -7.53 0.53
CA SER A 41 1.30 -8.43 1.63
C SER A 41 0.13 -8.76 2.55
N GLY A 42 0.17 -9.92 3.19
CA GLY A 42 -0.55 -10.09 4.45
C GLY A 42 -0.03 -9.10 5.52
N PRO A 43 -0.78 -8.89 6.62
CA PRO A 43 -0.38 -7.98 7.69
C PRO A 43 0.96 -8.41 8.29
N GLN A 44 1.88 -7.45 8.45
CA GLN A 44 3.20 -7.64 9.05
C GLN A 44 3.32 -6.82 10.34
N PRO A 45 4.13 -7.24 11.33
CA PRO A 45 4.37 -6.42 12.51
C PRO A 45 4.93 -5.04 12.13
N TYR A 46 4.35 -3.96 12.69
CA TYR A 46 4.81 -2.58 12.46
C TYR A 46 6.31 -2.42 12.76
N LEU A 47 6.75 -3.01 13.87
CA LEU A 47 8.14 -3.07 14.31
C LEU A 47 8.46 -4.54 14.64
N PRO A 48 9.24 -5.23 13.79
CA PRO A 48 9.64 -6.60 14.05
C PRO A 48 10.34 -6.73 15.41
N HIS A 49 10.02 -7.80 16.14
CA HIS A 49 10.58 -8.10 17.47
C HIS A 49 10.20 -7.11 18.59
N TYR A 50 9.20 -6.25 18.38
CA TYR A 50 8.71 -5.32 19.40
C TYR A 50 7.23 -5.60 19.72
N ALA A 51 6.99 -6.29 20.83
CA ALA A 51 5.67 -6.83 21.19
C ALA A 51 4.68 -5.82 21.79
N ALA A 52 5.02 -4.53 21.86
CA ALA A 52 4.16 -3.53 22.51
C ALA A 52 3.06 -2.97 21.58
N PHE A 53 3.13 -3.24 20.28
CA PHE A 53 2.09 -2.82 19.33
C PHE A 53 1.05 -3.91 19.14
N ASP A 54 -0.20 -3.50 19.01
CA ASP A 54 -1.30 -4.43 18.72
C ASP A 54 -1.30 -4.83 17.24
N ARG A 55 -2.12 -5.83 16.90
CA ARG A 55 -2.28 -6.26 15.50
C ARG A 55 -3.05 -5.26 14.64
N ALA A 56 -3.80 -4.33 15.22
CA ALA A 56 -4.44 -3.27 14.44
C ALA A 56 -3.39 -2.31 13.84
N GLN A 57 -2.20 -2.25 14.42
CA GLN A 57 -1.07 -1.49 13.89
C GLN A 57 -0.21 -2.28 12.89
N ASP A 58 -0.53 -3.55 12.62
CA ASP A 58 0.16 -4.31 11.58
C ASP A 58 0.11 -3.57 10.24
N ILE A 59 1.15 -3.73 9.42
CA ILE A 59 1.34 -3.01 8.16
C ILE A 59 1.13 -3.91 6.95
N HIS A 60 0.54 -3.33 5.91
CA HIS A 60 0.50 -3.88 4.57
C HIS A 60 1.54 -3.19 3.69
N TYR A 61 2.15 -3.97 2.81
CA TYR A 61 3.00 -3.51 1.74
C TYR A 61 2.24 -3.66 0.41
N ASP A 62 1.94 -2.53 -0.24
CA ASP A 62 1.32 -2.52 -1.56
C ASP A 62 2.30 -1.98 -2.58
N LEU A 63 2.57 -2.81 -3.59
CA LEU A 63 3.44 -2.46 -4.70
C LEU A 63 2.62 -2.24 -5.95
N TYR A 64 2.87 -1.11 -6.60
CA TYR A 64 2.27 -0.76 -7.89
C TYR A 64 3.35 -0.43 -8.92
N ARG A 65 3.04 -0.65 -10.19
CA ARG A 65 3.80 -0.14 -11.33
C ARG A 65 3.03 0.99 -11.97
N THR A 66 3.69 2.11 -12.24
CA THR A 66 3.10 3.23 -12.99
C THR A 66 3.05 2.92 -14.48
N ALA A 67 2.08 3.53 -15.17
CA ALA A 67 1.95 3.45 -16.62
C ALA A 67 3.23 3.92 -17.35
N ASP A 68 3.43 3.37 -18.55
CA ASP A 68 4.58 3.68 -19.40
C ASP A 68 4.49 5.04 -20.11
#